data_AF-A0A9W8M7S7-F1
#
_entry.id   AF-A0A9W8M7S7-F1
#
_cell.length_a   1.000
_cell.length_b   1.000
_cell.length_c   1.000
_cell.angle_alpha   90.00
_cell.angle_beta   90.00
_cell.angle_gamma   90.00
#
_symmetry.space_group_name_H-M   'P 1'
#
loop_
_entity.id
_entity.type
_entity.pdbx_description
1 polymer ?
#
loop_
_entity_poly.entity_id
_entity_poly.type
_entity_poly.pdbx_seq_one_letter_code
_entity_poly.pdbx_strand_id
1 'polypeptide(L)'
;MNDLRLLRMCKRAYIEAKDLIWDPTSGNTEEAFWWGDYLRRPRNYRQRLSGALRREERNHPLQSLRTQAFRDEHWSKITKVEFLSQMYACQSETFKSFFDRVPSLQPKVVQLTIRYTDWWWWEENQALKLTIAPGKNSPGFLPNSCKIFLLELETIESKKDQLKQQVKMIADNKDMWKWPRMDGQRLAFDDEVKDWEWMGPTTFTTSAAARTFDHHPSGNEMKYCVKILTFKLS
;
A
#
# COMPACT_ATOMS: atom_id res chain seq x y z
N MET A 1 -37.47 2.78 -29.88
CA MET A 1 -36.92 4.16 -29.87
C MET A 1 -36.48 4.50 -28.44
N ASN A 2 -35.25 4.17 -28.00
CA ASN A 2 -34.72 4.71 -26.73
C ASN A 2 -33.21 4.52 -26.47
N ASP A 3 -32.52 3.65 -27.21
CA ASP A 3 -31.12 3.33 -26.90
C ASP A 3 -30.13 4.47 -27.23
N LEU A 4 -30.33 5.13 -28.38
CA LEU A 4 -29.43 6.20 -28.83
C LEU A 4 -29.49 7.46 -27.94
N ARG A 5 -30.66 7.77 -27.36
CA ARG A 5 -30.82 8.92 -26.45
C ARG A 5 -30.13 8.65 -25.12
N LEU A 6 -30.29 7.43 -24.59
CA LEU A 6 -29.60 7.00 -23.38
C LEU A 6 -28.07 7.02 -23.57
N LEU A 7 -27.56 6.43 -24.66
CA LEU A 7 -26.12 6.43 -24.96
C LEU A 7 -25.54 7.85 -25.09
N ARG A 8 -26.27 8.79 -25.70
CA ARG A 8 -25.85 10.20 -25.80
C ARG A 8 -25.83 10.90 -24.44
N MET A 9 -26.82 10.64 -23.58
CA MET A 9 -26.84 11.15 -22.20
C MET A 9 -25.69 10.58 -21.38
N CYS A 10 -25.47 9.27 -21.41
CA CYS A 10 -24.35 8.63 -20.73
C CYS A 10 -23.00 9.18 -21.22
N LYS A 11 -22.84 9.38 -22.54
CA LYS A 11 -21.63 9.99 -23.10
C LYS A 11 -21.42 11.42 -22.60
N ARG A 12 -22.48 12.23 -22.53
CA ARG A 12 -22.40 13.62 -22.09
C ARG A 12 -22.10 13.71 -20.59
N ALA A 13 -22.81 12.95 -19.76
CA ALA A 13 -22.53 12.84 -18.33
C ALA A 13 -21.09 12.35 -18.07
N TYR A 14 -20.60 11.38 -18.86
CA TYR A 14 -19.21 10.94 -18.78
C TYR A 14 -18.22 12.05 -19.15
N ILE A 15 -18.41 12.76 -20.27
CA ILE A 15 -17.51 13.85 -20.67
C ILE A 15 -17.47 14.97 -19.62
N GLU A 16 -18.62 15.30 -19.04
CA GLU A 16 -18.74 16.36 -18.03
C GLU A 16 -18.16 15.94 -16.67
N ALA A 17 -18.24 14.66 -16.29
CA ALA A 17 -17.83 14.19 -14.96
C ALA A 17 -16.53 13.37 -14.91
N LYS A 18 -16.00 12.89 -16.05
CA LYS A 18 -14.79 12.04 -16.07
C LYS A 18 -13.58 12.71 -15.44
N ASP A 19 -13.49 14.04 -15.54
CA ASP A 19 -12.39 14.81 -15.00
C ASP A 19 -12.65 15.25 -13.54
N LEU A 20 -13.91 15.25 -13.06
CA LEU A 20 -14.23 15.47 -11.64
C LEU A 20 -13.64 14.39 -10.75
N ILE A 21 -13.57 13.14 -11.23
CA ILE A 21 -12.94 12.04 -10.50
C ILE A 21 -11.44 12.29 -10.28
N TRP A 22 -10.81 13.16 -11.08
CA TRP A 22 -9.39 13.47 -10.99
C TRP A 22 -9.13 14.96 -10.78
N ASP A 23 -10.16 15.70 -10.41
CA ASP A 23 -10.06 17.10 -10.08
C ASP A 23 -9.08 17.26 -8.90
N PRO A 24 -8.08 18.16 -8.96
CA PRO A 24 -7.11 18.31 -7.89
C PRO A 24 -7.72 18.72 -6.54
N THR A 25 -8.94 19.26 -6.53
CA THR A 25 -9.62 19.78 -5.32
C THR A 25 -10.75 18.88 -4.81
N SER A 26 -11.35 18.06 -5.68
CA SER A 26 -12.54 17.26 -5.40
C SER A 26 -12.48 15.83 -5.94
N GLY A 27 -11.47 15.52 -6.75
CA GLY A 27 -11.22 14.21 -7.32
C GLY A 27 -10.28 13.35 -6.48
N ASN A 28 -10.29 12.06 -6.75
CA ASN A 28 -9.40 11.09 -6.14
C ASN A 28 -8.10 10.98 -6.94
N THR A 29 -7.01 11.58 -6.47
CA THR A 29 -5.66 11.43 -7.04
C THR A 29 -4.82 10.37 -6.32
N GLU A 30 -5.47 9.55 -5.49
CA GLU A 30 -4.86 8.49 -4.72
C GLU A 30 -5.37 7.11 -5.18
N GLU A 31 -4.49 6.12 -5.20
CA GLU A 31 -4.88 4.74 -5.49
C GLU A 31 -4.14 3.78 -4.54
N ALA A 32 -4.86 2.76 -4.07
CA ALA A 32 -4.36 1.77 -3.12
C ALA A 32 -4.25 0.38 -3.76
N PHE A 33 -3.24 -0.37 -3.38
CA PHE A 33 -2.96 -1.73 -3.86
C PHE A 33 -2.72 -2.67 -2.69
N TRP A 34 -3.06 -3.94 -2.87
CA TRP A 34 -2.97 -4.96 -1.81
C TRP A 34 -2.00 -6.06 -2.21
N TRP A 35 -0.82 -6.03 -1.59
CA TRP A 35 0.28 -6.93 -1.90
C TRP A 35 0.35 -8.10 -0.91
N GLY A 36 0.64 -9.29 -1.45
CA GLY A 36 0.63 -10.55 -0.71
C GLY A 36 -0.53 -11.47 -1.12
N ASP A 37 -1.18 -12.07 -0.13
CA ASP A 37 -2.26 -13.02 -0.32
C ASP A 37 -3.50 -12.31 -0.88
N TYR A 38 -4.03 -12.83 -1.98
CA TYR A 38 -5.22 -12.30 -2.62
C TYR A 38 -6.46 -12.35 -1.71
N LEU A 39 -6.50 -13.24 -0.72
CA LEU A 39 -7.60 -13.31 0.25
C LEU A 39 -7.60 -12.14 1.24
N ARG A 40 -6.48 -11.44 1.42
CA ARG A 40 -6.36 -10.26 2.31
C ARG A 40 -6.85 -8.97 1.67
N ARG A 41 -7.21 -9.01 0.38
CA ARG A 41 -7.78 -7.87 -0.36
C ARG A 41 -9.24 -7.66 0.00
N PRO A 42 -9.80 -6.45 -0.19
CA PRO A 42 -11.25 -6.26 -0.16
C PRO A 42 -11.92 -7.11 -1.24
N ARG A 43 -13.15 -7.57 -1.01
CA ARG A 43 -13.83 -8.58 -1.84
C ARG A 43 -13.90 -8.21 -3.32
N ASN A 44 -14.12 -6.93 -3.62
CA ASN A 44 -14.14 -6.37 -4.99
C ASN A 44 -12.79 -6.38 -5.71
N TYR A 45 -11.67 -6.53 -4.97
CA TYR A 45 -10.30 -6.67 -5.48
C TYR A 45 -9.81 -8.13 -5.51
N ARG A 46 -10.67 -9.11 -5.16
CA ARG A 46 -10.38 -10.56 -5.22
C ARG A 46 -10.76 -11.21 -6.55
N GLN A 47 -11.14 -10.42 -7.55
CA GLN A 47 -11.60 -10.96 -8.82
C GLN A 47 -10.49 -11.78 -9.46
N ARG A 48 -10.79 -13.03 -9.81
CA ARG A 48 -9.86 -13.88 -10.55
C ARG A 48 -9.69 -13.28 -11.93
N LEU A 49 -8.53 -12.66 -12.16
CA LEU A 49 -8.11 -12.26 -13.49
C LEU A 49 -8.11 -13.51 -14.38
N SER A 50 -8.71 -13.41 -15.57
CA SER A 50 -8.75 -14.50 -16.54
C SER A 50 -7.43 -14.59 -17.31
N GLY A 51 -7.13 -15.76 -17.89
CA GLY A 51 -6.01 -15.94 -18.81
C GLY A 51 -4.61 -15.88 -18.17
N ALA A 52 -3.64 -15.31 -18.91
CA ALA A 52 -2.22 -15.25 -18.59
C ALA A 52 -1.89 -14.55 -17.24
N LEU A 53 -2.81 -13.72 -16.74
CA LEU A 53 -2.73 -13.04 -15.44
C LEU A 53 -2.91 -13.98 -14.23
N ARG A 54 -3.19 -15.27 -14.45
CA ARG A 54 -3.27 -16.27 -13.36
C ARG A 54 -1.92 -16.65 -12.75
N ARG A 55 -0.82 -16.50 -13.50
CA ARG A 55 0.52 -16.95 -13.09
C ARG A 55 1.47 -15.80 -12.77
N GLU A 56 1.28 -14.64 -13.39
CA GLU A 56 2.16 -13.48 -13.19
C GLU A 56 1.51 -12.47 -12.24
N GLU A 57 2.07 -12.46 -11.03
CA GLU A 57 2.09 -11.35 -10.07
C GLU A 57 0.79 -11.01 -9.33
N ARG A 58 0.67 -11.53 -8.10
CA ARG A 58 -0.30 -11.07 -7.11
C ARG A 58 -0.14 -9.55 -6.88
N ASN A 59 1.03 -8.96 -7.09
CA ASN A 59 1.31 -7.57 -6.77
C ASN A 59 1.33 -6.68 -8.02
N HIS A 60 0.35 -6.84 -8.93
CA HIS A 60 0.30 -6.14 -10.22
C HIS A 60 -0.49 -4.80 -10.16
N PRO A 61 -0.20 -3.78 -10.98
CA PRO A 61 -1.00 -2.53 -11.02
C PRO A 61 -2.45 -2.72 -11.50
N LEU A 62 -2.72 -3.76 -12.29
CA LEU A 62 -4.06 -4.08 -12.81
C LEU A 62 -4.90 -4.99 -11.88
N GLN A 63 -4.75 -4.84 -10.56
CA GLN A 63 -5.36 -5.67 -9.52
C GLN A 63 -6.91 -5.60 -9.43
N SER A 64 -7.56 -4.62 -10.06
CA SER A 64 -9.01 -4.42 -9.99
C SER A 64 -9.60 -4.08 -11.36
N LEU A 65 -10.94 -4.21 -11.51
CA LEU A 65 -11.63 -3.74 -12.72
C LEU A 65 -11.43 -2.24 -12.95
N ARG A 66 -11.33 -1.46 -11.86
CA ARG A 66 -11.08 -0.02 -11.92
C ARG A 66 -9.70 0.24 -12.54
N THR A 67 -8.65 -0.38 -12.01
CA THR A 67 -7.29 -0.15 -12.50
C THR A 67 -7.03 -0.79 -13.86
N GLN A 68 -7.73 -1.87 -14.22
CA GLN A 68 -7.74 -2.41 -15.60
C GLN A 68 -8.35 -1.46 -16.63
N ALA A 69 -9.29 -0.60 -16.21
CA ALA A 69 -9.93 0.37 -17.09
C ALA A 69 -9.14 1.69 -17.20
N PHE A 70 -8.07 1.85 -16.43
CA PHE A 70 -7.24 3.05 -16.51
C PHE A 70 -6.47 3.12 -17.84
N ARG A 71 -6.45 4.33 -18.39
CA ARG A 71 -5.63 4.72 -19.54
C ARG A 71 -4.47 5.53 -19.00
N ASP A 72 -3.47 5.82 -19.84
CA ASP A 72 -2.31 6.62 -19.41
C ASP A 72 -2.70 7.97 -18.81
N GLU A 73 -3.72 8.63 -19.37
CA GLU A 73 -4.26 9.89 -18.85
C GLU A 73 -4.92 9.78 -17.46
N HIS A 74 -5.32 8.58 -17.04
CA HIS A 74 -5.82 8.32 -15.69
C HIS A 74 -4.66 8.03 -14.75
N TRP A 75 -3.74 7.15 -15.17
CA TRP A 75 -2.53 6.81 -14.41
C TRP A 75 -1.68 8.04 -14.10
N SER A 76 -1.54 8.96 -15.05
CA SER A 76 -0.76 10.19 -14.88
C SER A 76 -1.35 11.19 -13.88
N LYS A 77 -2.62 11.03 -13.50
CA LYS A 77 -3.29 11.90 -12.52
C LYS A 77 -3.15 11.40 -11.09
N ILE A 78 -2.67 10.16 -10.90
CA ILE A 78 -2.42 9.61 -9.56
C ILE A 78 -1.13 10.22 -9.02
N THR A 79 -1.26 10.95 -7.91
CA THR A 79 -0.14 11.63 -7.25
C THR A 79 0.32 10.92 -5.98
N LYS A 80 -0.50 10.05 -5.41
CA LYS A 80 -0.17 9.19 -4.27
C LYS A 80 -0.58 7.75 -4.53
N VAL A 81 0.33 6.82 -4.21
CA VAL A 81 0.05 5.39 -4.22
C VAL A 81 0.27 4.83 -2.82
N GLU A 82 -0.67 4.03 -2.34
CA GLU A 82 -0.54 3.25 -1.11
C GLU A 82 -0.47 1.75 -1.39
N PHE A 83 0.49 1.08 -0.77
CA PHE A 83 0.63 -0.36 -0.78
C PHE A 83 0.31 -0.91 0.61
N LEU A 84 -0.84 -1.58 0.74
CA LEU A 84 -1.14 -2.39 1.92
C LEU A 84 -0.52 -3.76 1.68
N SER A 85 0.57 -4.07 2.38
CA SER A 85 1.40 -5.22 2.02
C SER A 85 1.69 -6.13 3.19
N GLN A 86 1.50 -7.42 2.97
CA GLN A 86 2.19 -8.43 3.77
C GLN A 86 3.70 -8.29 3.58
N MET A 87 4.46 -8.39 4.67
CA MET A 87 5.90 -8.12 4.63
C MET A 87 6.67 -8.96 3.61
N TYR A 88 6.27 -10.22 3.40
CA TYR A 88 6.93 -11.11 2.44
C TYR A 88 6.83 -10.62 0.98
N ALA A 89 5.83 -9.79 0.68
CA ALA A 89 5.57 -9.27 -0.65
C ALA A 89 6.36 -7.97 -0.95
N CYS A 90 6.95 -7.34 0.08
CA CYS A 90 7.71 -6.10 -0.01
C CYS A 90 9.14 -6.35 -0.53
N GLN A 91 9.26 -6.77 -1.79
CA GLN A 91 10.55 -7.00 -2.44
C GLN A 91 10.86 -5.86 -3.41
N SER A 92 12.12 -5.43 -3.48
CA SER A 92 12.57 -4.37 -4.39
C SER A 92 12.16 -4.64 -5.85
N GLU A 93 12.27 -5.89 -6.30
CA GLU A 93 11.87 -6.30 -7.65
C GLU A 93 10.36 -6.15 -7.89
N THR A 94 9.54 -6.39 -6.86
CA THR A 94 8.08 -6.19 -6.93
C THR A 94 7.77 -4.71 -7.19
N PHE A 95 8.39 -3.79 -6.45
CA PHE A 95 8.20 -2.36 -6.66
C PHE A 95 8.63 -1.94 -8.06
N LYS A 96 9.82 -2.38 -8.49
CA LYS A 96 10.35 -2.04 -9.80
C LYS A 96 9.44 -2.55 -10.93
N SER A 97 9.11 -3.85 -10.93
CA SER A 97 8.18 -4.46 -11.90
C SER A 97 6.83 -3.72 -11.93
N PHE A 98 6.29 -3.35 -10.75
CA PHE A 98 5.03 -2.63 -10.66
C PHE A 98 5.04 -1.30 -11.42
N PHE A 99 6.06 -0.46 -11.21
CA PHE A 99 6.16 0.84 -11.88
C PHE A 99 6.61 0.72 -13.35
N ASP A 100 7.44 -0.26 -13.70
CA ASP A 100 7.84 -0.52 -15.09
C ASP A 100 6.64 -0.91 -15.97
N ARG A 101 5.65 -1.62 -15.40
CA ARG A 101 4.43 -2.05 -16.10
C ARG A 101 3.46 -0.91 -16.40
N VAL A 102 3.54 0.21 -15.68
CA VAL A 102 2.70 1.39 -15.91
C VAL A 102 3.56 2.65 -15.88
N PRO A 103 4.31 2.95 -16.96
CA PRO A 103 5.23 4.09 -16.98
C PRO A 103 4.56 5.45 -16.77
N SER A 104 3.27 5.57 -17.13
CA SER A 104 2.46 6.77 -16.93
C SER A 104 2.12 7.04 -15.45
N LEU A 105 2.25 6.05 -14.56
CA LEU A 105 2.06 6.22 -13.12
C LEU A 105 3.33 6.82 -12.49
N GLN A 106 3.30 8.12 -12.23
CA GLN A 106 4.41 8.89 -11.68
C GLN A 106 4.03 9.58 -10.35
N PRO A 107 3.77 8.82 -9.28
CA PRO A 107 3.33 9.38 -8.01
C PRO A 107 4.44 10.21 -7.34
N LYS A 108 4.05 11.28 -6.65
CA LYS A 108 4.94 12.10 -5.81
C LYS A 108 5.09 11.50 -4.42
N VAL A 109 4.08 10.77 -3.95
CA VAL A 109 4.06 10.10 -2.65
C VAL A 109 3.85 8.59 -2.86
N VAL A 110 4.73 7.79 -2.28
CA VAL A 110 4.55 6.34 -2.19
C VAL A 110 4.45 5.95 -0.73
N GLN A 111 3.37 5.28 -0.34
CA GLN A 111 3.15 4.80 1.02
C GLN A 111 3.19 3.27 1.04
N LEU A 112 3.92 2.71 1.99
CA LEU A 112 3.90 1.29 2.31
C LEU A 112 3.35 1.10 3.72
N THR A 113 2.24 0.38 3.82
CA THR A 113 1.52 0.13 5.07
C THR A 113 1.65 -1.34 5.45
N ILE A 114 2.29 -1.63 6.57
CA ILE A 114 2.34 -2.94 7.21
C ILE A 114 1.36 -2.94 8.38
N ARG A 115 0.18 -3.53 8.16
CA ARG A 115 -0.85 -3.67 9.21
C ARG A 115 -0.46 -4.72 10.23
N TYR A 116 -1.15 -4.73 11.36
CA TYR A 116 -0.95 -5.73 12.40
C TYR A 116 -0.95 -7.18 11.86
N THR A 117 -1.86 -7.51 10.94
CA THR A 117 -1.96 -8.86 10.35
C THR A 117 -1.03 -9.12 9.17
N ASP A 118 -0.18 -8.16 8.84
CA ASP A 118 0.72 -8.21 7.69
C ASP A 118 2.19 -8.42 8.11
N TRP A 119 2.45 -8.40 9.43
CA TRP A 119 3.71 -8.83 10.04
C TRP A 119 3.92 -10.35 9.91
N TRP A 120 5.19 -10.75 9.95
CA TRP A 120 5.57 -12.15 10.00
C TRP A 120 4.95 -12.87 11.21
N TRP A 121 4.23 -13.96 10.93
CA TRP A 121 3.68 -14.88 11.94
C TRP A 121 2.90 -14.17 13.06
N TRP A 122 2.12 -13.14 12.70
CA TRP A 122 1.31 -12.40 13.66
C TRP A 122 0.29 -13.29 14.38
N GLU A 123 -0.20 -14.34 13.69
CA GLU A 123 -1.09 -15.36 14.24
C GLU A 123 -0.48 -16.11 15.43
N GLU A 124 0.83 -16.30 15.42
CA GLU A 124 1.59 -17.02 16.44
C GLU A 124 2.13 -16.08 17.53
N ASN A 125 1.64 -14.84 17.56
CA ASN A 125 2.12 -13.80 18.45
C ASN A 125 3.64 -13.53 18.36
N GLN A 126 4.30 -13.84 17.23
CA GLN A 126 5.74 -13.65 17.08
C GLN A 126 6.18 -12.19 17.28
N ALA A 127 7.40 -11.99 17.80
CA ALA A 127 7.93 -10.67 18.04
C ALA A 127 8.02 -9.85 16.72
N LEU A 128 7.74 -8.55 16.80
CA LEU A 128 7.85 -7.68 15.62
C LEU A 128 9.29 -7.63 15.14
N LYS A 129 9.49 -8.01 13.88
CA LYS A 129 10.80 -7.95 13.23
C LYS A 129 10.63 -7.39 11.83
N LEU A 130 11.04 -6.16 11.63
CA LEU A 130 10.96 -5.48 10.35
C LEU A 130 12.12 -5.93 9.44
N THR A 131 11.81 -6.56 8.31
CA THR A 131 12.79 -7.19 7.41
C THR A 131 12.81 -6.58 6.01
N ILE A 132 12.17 -5.43 5.83
CA ILE A 132 11.98 -4.78 4.52
C ILE A 132 12.94 -3.63 4.28
N ALA A 133 14.05 -3.59 5.02
CA ALA A 133 15.06 -2.56 4.85
C ALA A 133 15.54 -2.55 3.39
N PRO A 134 15.58 -1.39 2.72
CA PRO A 134 16.05 -1.31 1.35
C PRO A 134 17.52 -1.76 1.28
N GLY A 135 18.35 -1.45 2.27
CA GLY A 135 19.76 -1.82 2.28
C GLY A 135 20.64 -0.85 1.49
N LYS A 136 21.91 -0.74 1.91
CA LYS A 136 22.84 0.28 1.41
C LYS A 136 23.08 0.21 -0.10
N ASN A 137 23.09 -0.97 -0.70
CA ASN A 137 23.47 -1.15 -2.12
C ASN A 137 22.29 -1.62 -3.00
N SER A 138 21.05 -1.50 -2.54
CA SER A 138 19.92 -1.96 -3.33
C SER A 138 19.70 -1.13 -4.59
N PRO A 139 19.28 -1.78 -5.70
CA PRO A 139 18.94 -1.08 -6.93
C PRO A 139 17.74 -0.15 -6.71
N GLY A 140 17.62 0.88 -7.54
CA GLY A 140 16.48 1.80 -7.54
C GLY A 140 15.17 1.12 -7.91
N PHE A 141 14.14 1.30 -7.09
CA PHE A 141 12.81 0.71 -7.33
C PHE A 141 11.63 1.67 -7.11
N LEU A 142 11.89 2.86 -6.56
CA LEU A 142 10.90 3.94 -6.52
C LEU A 142 10.96 4.78 -7.82
N PRO A 143 9.81 5.28 -8.32
CA PRO A 143 9.78 6.08 -9.53
C PRO A 143 10.49 7.42 -9.31
N ASN A 144 11.02 8.01 -10.38
CA ASN A 144 11.78 9.27 -10.33
C ASN A 144 10.91 10.46 -9.87
N SER A 145 9.60 10.35 -10.01
CA SER A 145 8.65 11.33 -9.49
C SER A 145 8.55 11.32 -7.95
N CYS A 146 8.88 10.21 -7.29
CA CYS A 146 8.69 10.03 -5.85
C CYS A 146 9.58 11.00 -5.05
N LYS A 147 8.93 11.86 -4.28
CA LYS A 147 9.56 12.86 -3.40
C LYS A 147 9.42 12.50 -1.92
N ILE A 148 8.36 11.77 -1.59
CA ILE A 148 8.07 11.32 -0.23
C ILE A 148 7.77 9.83 -0.26
N PHE A 149 8.50 9.07 0.57
CA PHE A 149 8.14 7.69 0.88
C PHE A 149 7.65 7.64 2.33
N LEU A 150 6.48 7.05 2.55
CA LEU A 150 5.89 6.88 3.88
C LEU A 150 5.93 5.40 4.24
N LEU A 151 6.51 5.08 5.40
CA LEU A 151 6.43 3.74 5.97
C LEU A 151 5.47 3.78 7.16
N GLU A 152 4.28 3.22 6.98
CA GLU A 152 3.28 3.07 8.02
C GLU A 152 3.35 1.66 8.62
N LEU A 153 3.47 1.62 9.95
CA LEU A 153 3.62 0.39 10.73
C LEU A 153 2.56 0.37 11.82
N GLU A 154 1.68 -0.63 11.77
CA GLU A 154 0.60 -0.81 12.74
C GLU A 154 0.79 -2.11 13.52
N THR A 155 0.48 -2.08 14.81
CA THR A 155 0.39 -3.28 15.67
C THR A 155 -0.69 -3.09 16.74
N ILE A 156 -0.98 -4.13 17.51
CA ILE A 156 -1.82 -4.06 18.72
C ILE A 156 -1.07 -3.47 19.92
N GLU A 157 -1.79 -2.89 20.87
CA GLU A 157 -1.24 -2.21 22.07
C GLU A 157 -0.23 -3.06 22.84
N SER A 158 -0.47 -4.37 22.98
CA SER A 158 0.44 -5.28 23.70
C SER A 158 1.85 -5.39 23.08
N LYS A 159 2.02 -4.92 21.83
CA LYS A 159 3.32 -4.87 21.12
C LYS A 159 3.81 -3.45 20.83
N LYS A 160 3.20 -2.42 21.42
CA LYS A 160 3.56 -1.02 21.20
C LYS A 160 5.04 -0.72 21.46
N ASP A 161 5.62 -1.30 22.50
CA ASP A 161 7.03 -1.10 22.80
C ASP A 161 7.96 -1.81 21.81
N GLN A 162 7.56 -2.95 21.26
CA GLN A 162 8.28 -3.59 20.15
C GLN A 162 8.24 -2.72 18.89
N LEU A 163 7.10 -2.09 18.60
CA LEU A 163 6.99 -1.15 17.49
C LEU A 163 7.92 0.07 17.68
N LYS A 164 8.00 0.62 18.90
CA LYS A 164 8.97 1.69 19.23
C LYS A 164 10.41 1.23 18.98
N GLN A 165 10.76 -0.01 19.33
CA GLN A 165 12.08 -0.57 19.06
C GLN A 165 12.38 -0.67 17.55
N GLN A 166 11.39 -1.04 16.72
CA GLN A 166 11.57 -1.05 15.26
C GLN A 166 11.83 0.36 14.71
N VAL A 167 11.09 1.37 15.18
CA VAL A 167 11.32 2.77 14.80
C VAL A 167 12.70 3.25 15.24
N LYS A 168 13.09 2.94 16.48
CA LYS A 168 14.44 3.29 16.98
C LYS A 168 15.53 2.65 16.13
N MET A 169 15.38 1.37 15.75
CA MET A 169 16.32 0.70 14.86
C MET A 169 16.47 1.42 13.51
N ILE A 170 15.37 1.92 12.92
CA ILE A 170 15.44 2.72 11.69
C ILE A 170 16.23 4.00 11.92
N ALA A 171 15.91 4.73 13.00
CA ALA A 171 16.56 5.99 13.36
C ALA A 171 18.06 5.83 13.67
N ASP A 172 18.45 4.72 14.32
CA ASP A 172 19.84 4.40 14.62
C ASP A 172 20.63 3.94 13.38
N ASN A 173 19.95 3.45 12.32
CA ASN A 173 20.56 2.85 11.14
C ASN A 173 20.17 3.58 9.83
N LYS A 174 20.08 4.92 9.85
CA LYS A 174 19.58 5.72 8.71
C LYS A 174 20.23 5.39 7.37
N ASP A 175 21.53 5.06 7.35
CA ASP A 175 22.23 4.70 6.12
C ASP A 175 21.70 3.44 5.43
N MET A 176 21.17 2.48 6.20
CA MET A 176 20.55 1.26 5.67
C MET A 176 19.11 1.48 5.22
N TRP A 177 18.48 2.55 5.70
CA TRP A 177 17.07 2.89 5.47
C TRP A 177 16.89 4.02 4.45
N LYS A 178 17.82 4.13 3.50
CA LYS A 178 17.72 5.03 2.36
C LYS A 178 17.03 4.34 1.19
N TRP A 179 15.81 4.74 0.87
CA TRP A 179 14.98 4.16 -0.19
C TRP A 179 15.44 4.62 -1.58
N PRO A 180 15.92 3.70 -2.45
CA PRO A 180 16.52 4.08 -3.73
C PRO A 180 15.47 4.33 -4.82
N ARG A 181 15.63 5.42 -5.56
CA ARG A 181 14.89 5.72 -6.79
C ARG A 181 15.60 5.19 -8.02
N MET A 182 14.84 5.00 -9.09
CA MET A 182 15.35 4.51 -10.37
C MET A 182 16.41 5.42 -11.01
N ASP A 183 16.45 6.71 -10.66
CA ASP A 183 17.48 7.67 -11.10
C ASP A 183 18.72 7.73 -10.19
N GLY A 184 18.83 6.82 -9.22
CA GLY A 184 19.97 6.74 -8.30
C GLY A 184 19.89 7.70 -7.09
N GLN A 185 18.92 8.62 -7.05
CA GLN A 185 18.65 9.39 -5.83
C GLN A 185 18.07 8.49 -4.74
N ARG A 186 18.15 8.94 -3.48
CA ARG A 186 17.63 8.17 -2.34
C ARG A 186 16.82 9.04 -1.41
N LEU A 187 15.74 8.49 -0.88
CA LEU A 187 14.95 9.13 0.16
C LEU A 187 15.45 8.65 1.52
N ALA A 188 15.89 9.58 2.36
CA ALA A 188 16.39 9.33 3.70
C ALA A 188 15.32 9.65 4.75
N PHE A 189 15.39 8.99 5.90
CA PHE A 189 14.50 9.25 7.02
C PHE A 189 14.68 10.68 7.51
N ASP A 190 13.60 11.44 7.62
CA ASP A 190 13.62 12.88 7.93
C ASP A 190 13.38 13.19 9.43
N ASP A 191 13.47 12.17 10.28
CA ASP A 191 13.20 12.21 11.72
C ASP A 191 11.73 12.54 12.10
N GLU A 192 10.83 12.70 11.12
CA GLU A 192 9.40 12.89 11.36
C GLU A 192 8.75 11.52 11.60
N VAL A 193 8.22 11.34 12.81
CA VAL A 193 7.38 10.19 13.18
C VAL A 193 6.02 10.71 13.61
N LYS A 194 4.98 10.35 12.86
CA LYS A 194 3.59 10.53 13.30
C LYS A 194 3.13 9.26 13.99
N ASP A 195 2.32 9.40 15.01
CA ASP A 195 1.64 8.28 15.65
C ASP A 195 0.19 8.59 16.00
N TRP A 196 -0.60 7.53 16.03
CA TRP A 196 -1.99 7.57 16.43
C TRP A 196 -2.45 6.19 16.88
N GLU A 197 -3.60 6.15 17.53
CA GLU A 197 -4.21 4.94 18.05
C GLU A 197 -5.65 4.84 17.58
N TRP A 198 -6.15 3.61 17.43
CA TRP A 198 -7.56 3.37 17.11
C TRP A 198 -8.05 2.05 17.68
N MET A 199 -9.38 1.93 17.82
CA MET A 199 -10.04 0.69 18.22
C MET A 199 -10.43 -0.10 16.98
N GLY A 200 -9.87 -1.28 16.83
CA GLY A 200 -10.14 -2.18 15.72
C GLY A 200 -10.58 -3.56 16.18
N PRO A 201 -10.92 -4.47 15.25
CA PRO A 201 -11.49 -5.76 15.61
C PRO A 201 -10.47 -6.67 16.30
N THR A 202 -10.95 -7.56 17.18
CA THR A 202 -10.19 -8.72 17.69
C THR A 202 -10.34 -9.95 16.81
N THR A 203 -11.31 -9.95 15.89
CA THR A 203 -11.67 -11.12 15.10
C THR A 203 -11.27 -10.94 13.63
N PHE A 204 -10.61 -11.96 13.07
CA PHE A 204 -10.11 -11.94 11.70
C PHE A 204 -10.58 -13.14 10.89
N THR A 205 -10.82 -12.91 9.61
CA THR A 205 -11.20 -13.96 8.65
C THR A 205 -9.95 -14.43 7.91
N THR A 206 -9.26 -15.44 8.45
CA THR A 206 -8.10 -16.08 7.79
C THR A 206 -8.51 -17.29 6.93
N SER A 207 -9.74 -17.79 7.11
CA SER A 207 -10.39 -18.86 6.34
C SER A 207 -11.90 -18.61 6.28
N ALA A 208 -12.72 -19.57 5.84
CA ALA A 208 -14.19 -19.44 5.82
C ALA A 208 -14.84 -19.13 7.19
N ALA A 209 -14.09 -19.25 8.30
CA ALA A 209 -14.53 -18.91 9.64
C ALA A 209 -13.71 -17.76 10.25
N ALA A 210 -14.40 -16.89 10.98
CA ALA A 210 -13.83 -15.82 11.77
C ALA A 210 -13.14 -16.40 13.02
N ARG A 211 -11.96 -15.90 13.37
CA ARG A 211 -11.14 -16.41 14.48
C ARG A 211 -10.54 -15.27 15.30
N THR A 212 -10.49 -15.45 16.61
CA THR A 212 -9.63 -14.71 17.54
C THR A 212 -8.39 -15.55 17.84
N PHE A 213 -7.36 -14.93 18.44
CA PHE A 213 -6.12 -15.60 18.80
C PHE A 213 -5.84 -15.42 20.29
N ASP A 214 -5.07 -16.33 20.89
CA ASP A 214 -4.85 -16.37 22.35
C ASP A 214 -4.24 -15.09 22.92
N HIS A 215 -3.48 -14.34 22.11
CA HIS A 215 -2.88 -13.06 22.47
C HIS A 215 -3.80 -11.85 22.27
N HIS A 216 -5.05 -12.05 21.87
CA HIS A 216 -6.06 -11.00 21.79
C HIS A 216 -6.79 -10.84 23.12
N PRO A 217 -7.16 -9.60 23.50
CA PRO A 217 -8.01 -9.41 24.67
C PRO A 217 -9.42 -10.00 24.42
N SER A 218 -10.12 -10.29 25.50
CA SER A 218 -11.54 -10.61 25.45
C SER A 218 -12.34 -9.43 24.87
N GLY A 219 -13.37 -9.73 24.07
CA GLY A 219 -14.25 -8.73 23.46
C GLY A 219 -14.09 -8.63 21.95
N ASN A 220 -14.78 -7.68 21.34
CA ASN A 220 -14.85 -7.52 19.89
C ASN A 220 -13.85 -6.49 19.34
N GLU A 221 -13.25 -5.70 20.23
CA GLU A 221 -12.33 -4.63 19.85
C GLU A 221 -11.05 -4.64 20.70
N MET A 222 -9.96 -4.22 20.08
CA MET A 222 -8.67 -4.00 20.73
C MET A 222 -8.03 -2.73 20.19
N LYS A 223 -7.14 -2.15 21.00
CA LYS A 223 -6.42 -0.95 20.62
C LYS A 223 -5.25 -1.30 19.69
N TYR A 224 -5.15 -0.54 18.61
CA TYR A 224 -4.07 -0.55 17.63
C TYR A 224 -3.23 0.72 17.80
N CYS A 225 -1.93 0.59 17.57
CA CYS A 225 -0.96 1.67 17.56
C CYS A 225 -0.34 1.75 16.16
N VAL A 226 -0.27 2.95 15.62
CA VAL A 226 0.30 3.20 14.30
C VAL A 226 1.47 4.17 14.43
N LYS A 227 2.53 3.91 13.69
CA LYS A 227 3.66 4.85 13.48
C LYS A 227 3.91 5.02 12.00
N ILE A 228 4.02 6.27 11.56
CA ILE A 228 4.33 6.64 10.18
C ILE A 228 5.67 7.35 10.17
N LEU A 229 6.64 6.78 9.47
CA LEU A 229 7.96 7.37 9.26
C LEU A 229 8.01 8.02 7.88
N THR A 230 8.50 9.25 7.83
CA THR A 230 8.62 9.98 6.56
C THR A 230 10.05 9.92 6.02
N PHE A 231 10.17 9.65 4.73
CA PHE A 231 11.44 9.66 4.02
C PHE A 231 11.36 10.66 2.88
N LYS A 232 12.33 11.57 2.79
CA LYS A 232 12.40 12.65 1.80
C LYS A 232 13.74 12.61 1.08
N LEU A 233 13.83 13.24 -0.09
CA LEU A 233 15.11 13.40 -0.78
C LEU A 233 16.09 14.13 0.14
N SER A 234 17.27 13.50 0.34
CA SER A 234 18.41 14.11 1.04
C SER A 234 19.16 15.08 0.13
#